data_AF-A0A357CYQ6-F1
#
_entry.id   AF-A0A357CYQ6-F1
#
_cell.length_a   1.000
_cell.length_b   1.000
_cell.length_c   1.000
_cell.angle_alpha   90.00
_cell.angle_beta   90.00
_cell.angle_gamma   90.00
#
_symmetry.space_group_name_H-M   'P 1'
#
loop_
_entity.id
_entity.type
_entity.pdbx_description
1 polymer ?
#
loop_
_entity_poly.entity_id
_entity_poly.type
_entity_poly.pdbx_seq_one_letter_code
_entity_poly.pdbx_strand_id
1 'polypeptide(L)'
;VISSESGRFNAIEYGAIITKPHQLLENRLMQIYDGIFEIIVRHRPDCMAIEEIFFNKNVKTAVDVSQARGVILLAARKQDVDIYEYTPLQIKSSVVGYGRAEKQQIMYMTKLLLKLESEPKPDDTADALAVAICHANYAMNSCYKI
;
A
#
# COMPACT_ATOMS: atom_id res chain seq x y z
N VAL A 1 -2.72 -5.29 -5.30
CA VAL A 1 -1.99 -6.56 -5.48
C VAL A 1 -1.12 -6.46 -6.71
N ILE A 2 0.17 -6.74 -6.55
CA ILE A 2 1.13 -6.84 -7.66
C ILE A 2 1.81 -8.20 -7.57
N SER A 3 2.30 -8.73 -8.70
CA SER A 3 3.31 -9.78 -8.70
C SER A 3 4.70 -9.20 -8.94
N SER A 4 5.72 -9.86 -8.39
CA SER A 4 7.12 -9.54 -8.59
C SER A 4 7.87 -10.82 -8.96
N GLU A 5 8.41 -10.86 -10.18
CA GLU A 5 9.17 -12.01 -10.68
C GLU A 5 10.42 -11.51 -11.42
N SER A 6 11.60 -11.93 -10.95
CA SER A 6 12.90 -11.61 -11.60
C SER A 6 13.09 -10.12 -11.94
N GLY A 7 12.66 -9.21 -11.05
CA GLY A 7 12.78 -7.77 -11.26
C GLY A 7 11.72 -7.15 -12.17
N ARG A 8 10.66 -7.89 -12.49
CA ARG A 8 9.51 -7.38 -13.23
C ARG A 8 8.31 -7.33 -12.30
N PHE A 9 7.60 -6.20 -12.36
CA PHE A 9 6.36 -5.99 -11.62
C PHE A 9 5.18 -6.02 -12.59
N ASN A 10 4.08 -6.66 -12.17
CA ASN A 10 2.81 -6.58 -12.88
C ASN A 10 1.69 -6.26 -11.89
N ALA A 11 0.80 -5.35 -12.24
CA ALA A 11 -0.40 -5.10 -11.46
C ALA A 11 -1.43 -6.22 -11.69
N ILE A 12 -1.89 -6.86 -10.61
CA ILE A 12 -2.92 -7.91 -10.67
C ILE A 12 -4.30 -7.30 -10.41
N GLU A 13 -4.43 -6.56 -9.32
CA GLU A 13 -5.67 -5.86 -8.94
C GLU A 13 -5.29 -4.59 -8.16
N TYR A 14 -5.98 -3.49 -8.41
CA TYR A 14 -5.82 -2.25 -7.67
C TYR A 14 -7.11 -1.45 -7.64
N GLY A 15 -7.27 -0.64 -6.61
CA GLY A 15 -8.44 0.18 -6.36
C GLY A 15 -8.41 0.73 -4.94
N ALA A 16 -9.54 1.26 -4.49
CA ALA A 16 -9.71 1.80 -3.15
C ALA A 16 -11.00 1.31 -2.51
N ILE A 17 -10.94 0.97 -1.23
CA ILE A 17 -12.13 0.69 -0.41
C ILE A 17 -12.71 2.05 0.01
N ILE A 18 -13.85 2.42 -0.58
CA ILE A 18 -14.50 3.71 -0.34
C ILE A 18 -15.60 3.57 0.71
N THR A 19 -15.47 4.32 1.81
CA THR A 19 -16.50 4.40 2.87
C THR A 19 -17.20 5.77 2.84
N LYS A 20 -18.48 5.84 3.20
CA LYS A 20 -19.22 7.13 3.15
C LYS A 20 -18.93 7.96 4.40
N PRO A 21 -18.68 9.28 4.28
CA PRO A 21 -18.26 10.12 5.39
C PRO A 21 -19.31 10.29 6.50
N HIS A 22 -20.60 10.06 6.20
CA HIS A 22 -21.70 10.18 7.17
C HIS A 22 -22.06 8.87 7.88
N GLN A 23 -21.35 7.78 7.59
CA GLN A 23 -21.54 6.52 8.32
C GLN A 23 -20.82 6.56 9.67
N LEU A 24 -21.40 5.87 10.65
CA LEU A 24 -20.74 5.60 11.93
C LEU A 24 -19.37 4.95 11.70
N LEU A 25 -18.39 5.32 12.53
CA LEU A 25 -16.99 4.94 12.35
C LEU A 25 -16.80 3.43 12.37
N GLU A 26 -17.45 2.74 13.31
CA GLU A 26 -17.45 1.28 13.44
C GLU A 26 -17.95 0.57 12.17
N ASN A 27 -18.94 1.13 11.48
CA ASN A 27 -19.42 0.57 10.21
C ASN A 27 -18.41 0.77 9.08
N ARG A 28 -17.71 1.92 9.07
CA ARG A 28 -16.65 2.20 8.10
C ARG A 28 -15.46 1.27 8.33
N LEU A 29 -15.08 1.05 9.59
CA LEU A 29 -14.03 0.12 9.98
C LEU A 29 -14.37 -1.32 9.60
N MET A 30 -15.62 -1.77 9.80
CA MET A 30 -16.10 -3.07 9.33
C MET A 30 -15.96 -3.22 7.80
N GLN A 31 -16.40 -2.21 7.03
CA GLN A 31 -16.25 -2.22 5.57
C GLN A 31 -14.78 -2.30 5.12
N ILE A 32 -13.87 -1.63 5.84
CA ILE A 32 -12.43 -1.72 5.57
C ILE A 32 -11.92 -3.12 5.86
N TYR A 33 -12.31 -3.71 6.99
CA TYR A 33 -11.93 -5.09 7.33
C TYR A 33 -12.39 -6.06 6.24
N ASP A 34 -13.68 -6.04 5.89
CA ASP A 34 -14.29 -6.96 4.93
C ASP A 34 -13.62 -6.83 3.56
N GLY A 35 -13.41 -5.60 3.08
CA GLY A 35 -12.76 -5.37 1.79
C GLY A 35 -11.30 -5.87 1.74
N ILE A 36 -10.51 -5.64 2.80
CA ILE A 36 -9.14 -6.15 2.87
C ILE A 36 -9.13 -7.67 2.99
N PHE A 37 -9.99 -8.23 3.84
CA PHE A 37 -10.14 -9.67 4.00
C PHE A 37 -10.48 -10.36 2.67
N GLU A 38 -11.44 -9.82 1.90
CA GLU A 38 -11.79 -10.35 0.59
C GLU A 38 -10.60 -10.34 -0.38
N ILE A 39 -9.83 -9.26 -0.42
CA ILE A 39 -8.62 -9.16 -1.27
C ILE A 39 -7.60 -10.23 -0.85
N ILE A 40 -7.35 -10.39 0.45
CA ILE A 40 -6.38 -11.36 0.97
C ILE A 40 -6.81 -12.79 0.66
N VAL A 41 -8.08 -13.14 0.89
CA VAL A 41 -8.60 -14.49 0.62
C VAL A 41 -8.58 -14.80 -0.88
N ARG A 42 -8.94 -13.83 -1.72
CA ARG A 42 -8.99 -13.98 -3.18
C ARG A 42 -7.60 -14.16 -3.78
N HIS A 43 -6.63 -13.36 -3.35
CA HIS A 43 -5.29 -13.32 -3.97
C HIS A 43 -4.23 -14.13 -3.25
N ARG A 44 -4.42 -14.42 -1.96
CA ARG A 44 -3.45 -15.10 -1.08
C ARG A 44 -2.03 -14.54 -1.24
N PRO A 45 -1.84 -13.24 -1.01
CA PRO A 45 -0.53 -12.63 -1.16
C PRO A 45 0.47 -13.22 -0.17
N ASP A 46 1.73 -13.35 -0.58
CA ASP A 46 2.81 -13.82 0.30
C ASP A 46 3.06 -12.86 1.47
N CYS A 47 2.80 -11.57 1.27
CA CYS A 47 2.98 -10.52 2.25
C CYS A 47 2.12 -9.29 1.94
N MET A 48 2.01 -8.40 2.93
CA MET A 48 1.37 -7.09 2.81
C MET A 48 2.35 -5.99 3.16
N ALA A 49 2.51 -5.01 2.27
CA ALA A 49 3.32 -3.82 2.53
C ALA A 49 2.40 -2.65 2.91
N ILE A 50 2.80 -1.87 3.92
CA ILE A 50 2.05 -0.70 4.39
C ILE A 50 2.97 0.50 4.63
N GLU A 51 2.47 1.71 4.39
CA GLU A 51 3.19 2.94 4.71
C GLU A 51 3.15 3.20 6.24
N GLU A 52 4.29 3.62 6.79
CA GLU A 52 4.39 4.12 8.16
C GLU A 52 3.74 5.50 8.28
N ILE A 53 2.91 5.69 9.31
CA ILE A 53 2.25 6.97 9.51
C ILE A 53 3.09 7.89 10.40
N PHE A 54 3.41 9.09 9.90
CA PHE A 54 4.01 10.18 10.68
C PHE A 54 2.97 11.26 10.98
N PHE A 55 2.71 11.53 12.27
CA PHE A 55 1.79 12.58 12.69
C PHE A 55 2.54 13.83 13.13
N ASN A 56 2.29 14.97 12.46
CA ASN A 56 2.94 16.23 12.82
C ASN A 56 2.02 17.26 13.50
N LYS A 57 0.71 17.35 13.20
CA LYS A 57 -0.13 18.46 13.74
C LYS A 57 -1.64 18.21 13.99
N ASN A 58 -2.30 17.25 13.32
CA ASN A 58 -3.77 17.10 13.42
C ASN A 58 -4.20 15.80 14.12
N VAL A 59 -4.45 15.88 15.42
CA VAL A 59 -4.72 14.72 16.30
C VAL A 59 -6.01 13.98 15.94
N LYS A 60 -7.08 14.69 15.54
CA LYS A 60 -8.38 14.04 15.28
C LYS A 60 -8.32 13.12 14.07
N THR A 61 -7.80 13.62 12.95
CA THR A 61 -7.61 12.81 11.73
C THR A 61 -6.58 11.70 11.98
N ALA A 62 -5.56 11.96 12.81
CA ALA A 62 -4.58 10.95 13.17
C ALA A 62 -5.21 9.73 13.85
N VAL A 63 -6.17 9.95 14.75
CA VAL A 63 -6.87 8.87 15.46
C VAL A 63 -7.69 8.02 14.48
N ASP A 64 -8.51 8.64 13.63
CA ASP A 64 -9.37 7.91 12.68
C ASP A 64 -8.53 7.07 11.70
N VAL A 65 -7.44 7.64 11.17
CA VAL A 65 -6.51 6.91 10.28
C VAL A 65 -5.81 5.77 11.02
N SER A 66 -5.41 5.99 12.27
CA SER A 66 -4.76 4.94 13.09
C SER A 66 -5.70 3.76 13.36
N GLN A 67 -6.99 4.04 13.59
CA GLN A 67 -7.99 2.99 13.78
C GLN A 67 -8.19 2.15 12.51
N ALA A 68 -8.33 2.81 11.34
CA ALA A 68 -8.41 2.13 10.06
C ALA A 68 -7.16 1.27 9.80
N ARG A 69 -5.97 1.80 10.07
CA ARG A 69 -4.72 1.05 10.00
C ARG A 69 -4.73 -0.18 10.90
N GLY A 70 -5.14 -0.04 12.16
CA GLY A 70 -5.24 -1.17 13.09
C GLY A 70 -6.12 -2.31 12.55
N VAL A 71 -7.24 -1.97 11.91
CA VAL A 71 -8.13 -2.94 11.27
C VAL A 71 -7.48 -3.64 10.07
N ILE A 72 -6.78 -2.89 9.21
CA ILE A 72 -6.05 -3.44 8.07
C ILE A 72 -4.97 -4.43 8.53
N LEU A 73 -4.19 -4.06 9.55
CA LEU A 73 -3.15 -4.91 10.13
C LEU A 73 -3.74 -6.19 10.74
N LEU A 74 -4.86 -6.06 11.46
CA LEU A 74 -5.57 -7.19 12.04
C LEU A 74 -6.10 -8.14 10.97
N ALA A 75 -6.67 -7.62 9.88
CA ALA A 75 -7.18 -8.42 8.77
C ALA A 75 -6.06 -9.29 8.16
N ALA A 76 -4.88 -8.70 7.91
CA ALA A 76 -3.73 -9.44 7.39
C ALA A 76 -3.22 -10.50 8.38
N ARG A 77 -3.04 -10.15 9.65
CA ARG A 77 -2.54 -11.11 10.65
C ARG A 77 -3.51 -12.26 10.92
N LYS A 78 -4.82 -12.04 10.84
CA LYS A 78 -5.83 -13.11 10.95
C LYS A 78 -5.76 -14.13 9.81
N GLN A 79 -5.07 -13.82 8.72
CA GLN A 79 -4.89 -14.69 7.56
C GLN A 79 -3.45 -15.17 7.39
N ASP A 80 -2.63 -15.02 8.45
CA ASP A 80 -1.21 -15.39 8.44
C ASP A 80 -0.36 -14.75 7.33
N VAL A 81 -0.76 -13.54 6.91
CA VAL A 81 0.02 -12.72 5.99
C VAL A 81 1.02 -11.88 6.76
N ASP A 82 2.29 -11.96 6.37
CA ASP A 82 3.37 -11.15 6.93
C ASP A 82 3.24 -9.68 6.52
N ILE A 83 3.60 -8.77 7.43
CA ILE A 83 3.41 -7.34 7.23
C ILE A 83 4.77 -6.64 7.27
N TYR A 84 5.01 -5.80 6.26
CA TYR A 84 6.22 -4.98 6.13
C TYR A 84 5.86 -3.51 6.07
N GLU A 85 6.58 -2.70 6.84
CA GLU A 85 6.33 -1.26 6.95
C GLU A 85 7.43 -0.44 6.28
N TYR A 86 7.05 0.65 5.64
CA TYR A 86 7.98 1.55 4.94
C TYR A 86 7.68 3.01 5.22
N THR A 87 8.72 3.78 5.49
CA THR A 87 8.64 5.24 5.60
C THR A 87 8.35 5.89 4.24
N PRO A 88 7.73 7.09 4.23
CA PRO A 88 7.54 7.86 2.99
C PRO A 88 8.85 8.08 2.22
N LEU A 89 9.98 8.20 2.93
CA LEU A 89 11.30 8.39 2.34
C LEU A 89 11.80 7.12 1.64
N GLN A 90 11.58 5.94 2.23
CA GLN A 90 11.93 4.65 1.63
C GLN A 90 11.10 4.39 0.37
N ILE A 91 9.79 4.66 0.43
CA ILE A 91 8.89 4.52 -0.72
C ILE A 91 9.38 5.39 -1.88
N LYS A 92 9.57 6.69 -1.64
CA LYS A 92 10.10 7.65 -2.64
C LYS A 92 11.42 7.19 -3.25
N SER A 93 12.39 6.82 -2.40
CA SER A 93 13.72 6.42 -2.85
C SER A 93 13.68 5.12 -3.66
N SER A 94 12.84 4.16 -3.27
CA SER A 94 12.74 2.87 -3.95
C SER A 94 12.07 2.96 -5.32
N VAL A 95 11.11 3.87 -5.50
CA VAL A 95 10.33 3.98 -6.74
C VAL A 95 10.99 4.92 -7.75
N VAL A 96 11.59 6.01 -7.29
CA VAL A 96 12.13 7.08 -8.15
C VAL A 96 13.68 7.12 -8.15
N GLY A 97 14.33 6.43 -7.20
CA GLY A 97 15.79 6.38 -7.07
C GLY A 97 16.40 7.43 -6.15
N TYR A 98 15.61 8.37 -5.62
CA TYR A 98 16.07 9.36 -4.63
C TYR A 98 14.93 9.85 -3.72
N GLY A 99 15.25 10.21 -2.47
CA GLY A 99 14.25 10.44 -1.42
C GLY A 99 13.47 11.76 -1.47
N ARG A 100 13.88 12.72 -2.31
CA ARG A 100 13.23 14.03 -2.46
C ARG A 100 12.24 14.09 -3.63
N ALA A 101 11.83 12.95 -4.16
CA ALA A 101 10.87 12.89 -5.26
C ALA A 101 9.52 13.53 -4.90
N GLU A 102 8.96 14.26 -5.86
CA GLU A 102 7.62 14.85 -5.76
C GLU A 102 6.53 13.78 -5.97
N LYS A 103 5.32 14.01 -5.45
CA LYS A 103 4.21 13.05 -5.55
C LYS A 103 3.91 12.65 -7.00
N GLN A 104 3.94 13.61 -7.92
CA GLN A 104 3.72 13.37 -9.35
C GLN A 104 4.76 12.43 -9.96
N GLN A 105 6.01 12.50 -9.51
CA GLN A 105 7.07 11.61 -9.99
C GLN A 105 6.83 10.17 -9.53
N ILE A 106 6.37 9.97 -8.30
CA ILE A 106 6.02 8.64 -7.79
C ILE A 106 4.85 8.05 -8.60
N MET A 107 3.81 8.83 -8.87
CA MET A 107 2.65 8.40 -9.65
C MET A 107 3.07 7.99 -11.06
N TYR A 108 3.87 8.82 -11.74
CA TYR A 108 4.39 8.54 -13.07
C TYR A 108 5.24 7.26 -13.10
N MET A 109 6.18 7.12 -12.15
CA MET A 109 7.04 5.94 -12.07
C MET A 109 6.25 4.68 -11.75
N THR A 110 5.25 4.76 -10.86
CA THR A 110 4.37 3.64 -10.53
C THR A 110 3.62 3.15 -11.76
N LYS A 111 3.06 4.07 -12.55
CA LYS A 111 2.41 3.76 -13.83
C LYS A 111 3.36 3.03 -14.78
N LEU A 112 4.58 3.55 -14.92
CA LEU A 112 5.59 3.00 -15.82
C LEU A 112 6.05 1.59 -15.40
N LEU A 113 6.39 1.42 -14.11
CA LEU A 113 6.90 0.17 -13.56
C LEU A 113 5.87 -0.96 -13.60
N LEU A 114 4.59 -0.63 -13.43
CA LEU A 114 3.48 -1.59 -13.49
C LEU A 114 2.81 -1.69 -14.87
N LYS A 115 3.30 -0.93 -15.86
CA LYS A 115 2.78 -0.87 -17.24
C LYS A 115 1.27 -0.56 -17.31
N LEU A 116 0.80 0.33 -16.45
CA LEU A 116 -0.60 0.73 -16.43
C LEU A 116 -0.92 1.61 -17.65
N GLU A 117 -2.06 1.39 -18.29
CA GLU A 117 -2.49 2.19 -19.46
C GLU A 117 -2.80 3.64 -19.07
N SER A 118 -3.40 3.84 -17.90
CA SER A 118 -3.79 5.13 -17.35
C SER A 118 -3.30 5.30 -15.91
N GLU A 119 -3.34 6.52 -15.41
CA GLU A 119 -3.03 6.78 -14.00
C GLU A 119 -4.07 6.11 -13.11
N PRO A 120 -3.66 5.35 -12.07
CA PRO A 120 -4.59 4.71 -11.17
C PRO A 120 -5.35 5.76 -10.37
N LYS A 121 -6.67 5.58 -10.27
CA LYS A 121 -7.57 6.45 -9.51
C LYS A 121 -8.35 5.64 -8.47
N PRO A 122 -8.68 6.22 -7.30
CA PRO A 122 -8.26 7.55 -6.81
C PRO A 122 -6.74 7.62 -6.51
N ASP A 123 -6.21 8.82 -6.27
CA ASP A 123 -4.76 9.07 -6.07
C ASP A 123 -4.12 8.12 -5.04
N ASP A 124 -4.85 7.76 -3.97
CA ASP A 124 -4.42 6.82 -2.93
C ASP A 124 -4.07 5.43 -3.48
N THR A 125 -4.62 5.07 -4.64
CA THR A 125 -4.32 3.81 -5.33
C THR A 125 -2.90 3.79 -5.88
N ALA A 126 -2.42 4.95 -6.38
CA ALA A 126 -1.04 5.07 -6.83
C ALA A 126 -0.07 4.93 -5.65
N ASP A 127 -0.41 5.55 -4.52
CA ASP A 127 0.38 5.49 -3.29
C ASP A 127 0.46 4.03 -2.77
N ALA A 128 -0.67 3.30 -2.75
CA ALA A 128 -0.68 1.87 -2.36
C ALA A 128 0.16 0.99 -3.30
N LEU A 129 0.10 1.23 -4.61
CA LEU A 129 0.93 0.52 -5.59
C LEU A 129 2.42 0.84 -5.42
N ALA A 130 2.77 2.10 -5.13
CA ALA A 130 4.13 2.53 -4.86
C ALA A 130 4.72 1.88 -3.59
N VAL A 131 3.89 1.60 -2.58
CA VAL A 131 4.31 0.85 -1.38
C VAL A 131 4.62 -0.61 -1.73
N ALA A 132 3.80 -1.25 -2.58
CA ALA A 132 4.01 -2.64 -3.01
C ALA A 132 5.29 -2.78 -3.88
N ILE A 133 5.39 -1.96 -4.93
CA ILE A 133 6.59 -1.18 -5.27
C ILE A 133 7.85 -1.40 -4.43
N CYS A 134 7.92 -0.54 -3.41
CA CYS A 134 8.98 -0.47 -2.44
C CYS A 134 9.32 -1.83 -1.84
N HIS A 135 8.32 -2.56 -1.37
CA HIS A 135 8.54 -3.86 -0.77
C HIS A 135 9.22 -4.85 -1.73
N ALA A 136 8.72 -4.95 -2.96
CA ALA A 136 9.27 -5.86 -3.94
C ALA A 136 10.75 -5.55 -4.24
N ASN A 137 11.13 -4.27 -4.33
CA ASN A 137 12.53 -3.85 -4.48
C ASN A 137 13.39 -4.24 -3.27
N TYR A 138 12.91 -4.03 -2.04
CA TYR A 138 13.65 -4.40 -0.82
C TYR A 138 13.81 -5.92 -0.66
N ALA A 139 12.77 -6.69 -0.96
CA ALA A 139 12.79 -8.15 -0.92
C ALA A 139 13.80 -8.72 -1.92
N MET A 140 13.86 -8.18 -3.14
CA MET A 140 14.85 -8.56 -4.14
C MET A 140 16.29 -8.29 -3.69
N ASN A 141 16.55 -7.11 -3.13
CA ASN A 141 17.90 -6.73 -2.68
C ASN A 141 18.39 -7.60 -1.52
N SER A 142 17.49 -8.16 -0.73
CA SER A 142 17.83 -9.08 0.37
C SER A 142 18.25 -10.48 -0.14
N CYS A 143 17.95 -10.82 -1.40
CA CYS A 143 18.31 -12.10 -2.00
C CYS A 143 19.70 -12.08 -2.69
N TYR A 144 20.26 -10.89 -2.97
CA TYR A 144 21.64 -10.75 -3.43
C TYR A 144 22.58 -10.65 -2.22
N LYS A 145 23.03 -11.81 -1.71
CA LYS A 145 24.31 -11.83 -0.98
C LYS A 145 25.42 -11.61 -2.01
N ILE A 146 26.10 -10.47 -1.91
CA ILE A 146 27.37 -10.22 -2.59
C ILE A 146 28.43 -11.12 -1.96
#